data_AF-A0AAV4E050-F1
#
_entry.id   AF-A0AAV4E050-F1
#
_cell.length_a   1.000
_cell.length_b   1.000
_cell.length_c   1.000
_cell.angle_alpha   90.00
_cell.angle_beta   90.00
_cell.angle_gamma   90.00
#
_symmetry.space_group_name_H-M   'P 1'
#
loop_
_entity.id
_entity.type
_entity.pdbx_description
1 polymer ?
#
loop_
_entity_poly.entity_id
_entity_poly.type
_entity_poly.pdbx_seq_one_letter_code
_entity_poly.pdbx_strand_id
1 'polypeptide(L)'
;MMRSGVVARVNFDEDFDDENEARVHLQVHNIVPPFLDGRIVFTKQPEPVVPLRDSTSDMAVVSRKGCAVVRLHRENKEKKKAQKKEWELAGTNIGNIMGVKKNEEEEDKGDEGSYKDDHKFAEVMQEKNVAVSEFATKHTLRQQRQLLPIYAVRNQFVKKRKFWALNSPKACAGQKKKTAK
;
A
#
# COMPACT_ATOMS: atom_id res chain seq x y z
N MET A 1 59.45 60.78 14.94
CA MET A 1 60.83 61.17 15.32
C MET A 1 60.74 62.38 16.24
N MET A 2 60.78 62.16 17.56
CA MET A 2 61.04 63.18 18.58
C MET A 2 62.31 62.77 19.32
N ARG A 3 63.19 63.73 19.59
CA ARG A 3 64.54 63.53 20.13
C ARG A 3 64.50 63.50 21.66
N SER A 4 65.41 62.72 22.24
CA SER A 4 65.60 62.44 23.67
C SER A 4 65.66 63.70 24.55
N GLY A 5 64.88 63.70 25.64
CA GLY A 5 65.16 64.54 26.82
C GLY A 5 64.11 65.58 27.20
N VAL A 6 62.84 65.20 27.38
CA VAL A 6 61.93 65.92 28.29
C VAL A 6 61.01 64.88 28.95
N VAL A 7 61.16 64.71 30.26
CA VAL A 7 60.22 64.01 31.15
C VAL A 7 59.36 65.09 31.80
N ALA A 8 58.08 65.13 31.46
CA ALA A 8 57.06 65.78 32.28
C ALA A 8 56.15 64.67 32.78
N ARG A 9 56.35 64.25 34.04
CA ARG A 9 55.36 63.43 34.73
C ARG A 9 54.18 64.32 35.07
N VAL A 10 52.97 63.81 34.89
CA VAL A 10 51.87 63.75 35.85
C VAL A 10 50.61 63.54 35.01
N ASN A 11 50.16 62.29 34.93
CA ASN A 11 48.76 61.89 35.05
C ASN A 11 48.80 60.40 35.39
N PHE A 12 48.33 60.09 36.59
CA PHE A 12 48.04 58.73 37.02
C PHE A 12 46.75 58.36 36.27
N ASP A 13 46.83 57.45 35.29
CA ASP A 13 45.63 56.80 34.77
C ASP A 13 45.27 55.68 35.76
N GLU A 14 44.18 55.87 36.50
CA GLU A 14 43.54 54.85 37.36
C GLU A 14 42.50 54.04 36.56
N ASP A 15 42.73 53.82 35.26
CA ASP A 15 41.88 52.95 34.45
C ASP A 15 42.43 51.53 34.50
N PHE A 16 42.04 50.79 35.55
CA PHE A 16 42.15 49.34 35.59
C PHE A 16 41.19 48.74 34.56
N ASP A 17 41.66 48.57 33.33
CA ASP A 17 40.98 47.75 32.31
C ASP A 17 41.74 46.42 32.09
N ASP A 18 42.19 45.81 33.20
CA ASP A 18 42.85 44.51 33.29
C ASP A 18 41.91 43.31 33.01
N GLU A 19 40.73 43.52 32.42
CA GLU A 19 39.79 42.45 32.07
C GLU A 19 39.84 42.02 30.59
N ASN A 20 40.70 42.60 29.74
CA ASN A 20 40.73 42.25 28.32
C ASN A 20 41.94 41.38 27.88
N GLU A 21 42.80 40.92 28.79
CA GLU A 21 44.07 40.27 28.42
C GLU A 21 43.97 38.78 28.02
N ALA A 22 42.78 38.23 27.78
CA ALA A 22 42.63 36.81 27.41
C ALA A 22 41.55 36.49 26.36
N ARG A 23 41.18 37.42 25.47
CA ARG A 23 40.36 37.04 24.30
C ARG A 23 41.20 36.52 23.15
N VAL A 24 41.43 35.19 23.15
CA VAL A 24 42.06 34.46 22.04
C VAL A 24 41.05 34.34 20.88
N HIS A 25 41.29 35.05 19.77
CA HIS A 25 40.49 34.91 18.56
C HIS A 25 40.93 33.68 17.76
N LEU A 26 40.15 32.59 17.83
CA LEU A 26 40.37 31.38 17.05
C LEU A 26 39.93 31.59 15.59
N GLN A 27 40.88 31.62 14.67
CA GLN A 27 40.60 31.50 13.23
C GLN A 27 40.54 30.04 12.84
N VAL A 28 39.33 29.50 12.68
CA VAL A 28 39.12 28.15 12.17
C VAL A 28 39.14 28.20 10.65
N HIS A 29 40.25 27.79 10.06
CA HIS A 29 40.30 27.51 8.62
C HIS A 29 39.57 26.20 8.36
N ASN A 30 38.35 26.28 7.84
CA ASN A 30 37.69 25.11 7.29
C ASN A 30 38.36 24.77 5.95
N ILE A 31 39.42 23.96 6.01
CA ILE A 31 40.09 23.44 4.82
C ILE A 31 39.21 22.31 4.28
N VAL A 32 38.20 22.70 3.52
CA VAL A 32 37.42 21.75 2.74
C VAL A 32 38.31 21.34 1.56
N PRO A 33 38.70 20.06 1.47
CA PRO A 33 39.56 19.63 0.39
C PRO A 33 38.87 19.92 -0.97
N PRO A 34 39.64 20.24 -2.02
CA PRO A 34 39.10 20.78 -3.27
C PRO A 34 38.12 19.85 -4.00
N PHE A 35 38.05 18.57 -3.63
CA PHE A 35 37.06 17.60 -4.12
C PHE A 35 35.67 17.73 -3.46
N LEU A 36 35.55 18.42 -2.32
CA LEU A 36 34.29 18.78 -1.67
C LEU A 36 33.88 20.23 -1.92
N ASP A 37 34.81 21.11 -2.33
CA ASP A 37 34.56 22.55 -2.53
C ASP A 37 33.72 22.87 -3.78
N GLY A 38 33.39 21.88 -4.63
CA GLY A 38 32.44 22.03 -5.74
C GLY A 38 32.85 23.00 -6.86
N ARG A 39 33.88 23.84 -6.64
CA ARG A 39 34.45 24.79 -7.61
C ARG A 39 35.23 24.09 -8.72
N ILE A 40 35.73 22.89 -8.46
CA ILE A 40 36.49 22.09 -9.42
C ILE A 40 35.84 20.72 -9.52
N VAL A 41 35.16 20.48 -10.64
CA VAL A 41 34.57 19.16 -10.94
C VAL A 41 35.69 18.30 -11.51
N PHE A 42 36.26 17.41 -10.68
CA PHE A 42 37.26 16.43 -11.14
C PHE A 42 36.66 15.35 -12.06
N THR A 43 35.34 15.30 -12.21
CA THR A 43 34.67 14.39 -13.13
C THR A 43 34.61 15.02 -14.53
N LYS A 44 34.97 14.25 -15.55
CA LYS A 44 34.79 14.66 -16.96
C LYS A 44 33.33 14.56 -17.42
N GLN A 45 32.43 14.13 -16.53
CA GLN A 45 31.05 13.77 -16.84
C GLN A 45 30.13 14.53 -15.88
N PRO A 46 29.65 15.72 -16.28
CA PRO A 46 28.68 16.49 -15.51
C PRO A 46 27.25 15.92 -15.60
N GLU A 47 26.98 15.12 -16.64
CA GLU A 47 25.68 14.47 -16.85
C GLU A 47 25.68 13.04 -16.29
N PRO A 48 24.56 12.59 -15.69
CA PRO A 48 24.41 11.21 -15.27
C PRO A 48 24.55 10.28 -16.50
N VAL A 49 25.43 9.29 -16.39
CA VAL A 49 25.64 8.32 -17.47
C VAL A 49 24.38 7.49 -17.63
N VAL A 50 23.72 7.64 -18.78
CA VAL A 50 22.62 6.75 -19.14
C VAL A 50 23.18 5.33 -19.27
N PRO A 51 22.64 4.34 -18.53
CA PRO A 51 23.16 2.97 -18.55
C PRO A 51 23.02 2.30 -19.92
N LEU A 52 22.14 2.82 -20.78
CA LEU A 52 21.96 2.37 -22.16
C LEU A 52 22.40 3.46 -23.14
N ARG A 53 23.33 3.11 -24.03
CA ARG A 53 23.86 4.01 -25.07
C ARG A 53 22.83 4.37 -26.14
N ASP A 54 21.96 3.42 -26.49
CA ASP A 54 20.84 3.64 -27.41
C ASP A 54 19.59 2.95 -26.86
N SER A 55 18.60 3.76 -26.53
CA SER A 55 17.34 3.29 -25.96
C SER A 55 16.39 2.69 -27.02
N THR A 56 16.62 2.94 -28.30
CA THR A 56 15.78 2.39 -29.38
C THR A 56 16.23 1.01 -29.84
N SER A 57 17.48 0.63 -29.52
CA SER A 57 18.02 -0.68 -29.86
C SER A 57 17.15 -1.84 -29.37
N ASP A 58 17.03 -2.89 -30.19
CA ASP A 58 16.21 -4.06 -29.86
C ASP A 58 16.64 -4.72 -28.54
N MET A 59 17.95 -4.74 -28.28
CA MET A 59 18.51 -5.24 -27.01
C MET A 59 18.02 -4.42 -25.81
N ALA A 60 18.02 -3.08 -25.92
CA ALA A 60 17.50 -2.18 -24.88
C ALA A 60 16.00 -2.35 -24.62
N VAL A 61 15.24 -2.59 -25.68
CA VAL A 61 13.79 -2.78 -25.62
C VAL A 61 13.45 -4.13 -24.97
N VAL A 62 14.16 -5.21 -25.35
CA VAL A 62 13.96 -6.55 -24.80
C VAL A 62 14.35 -6.61 -23.32
N SER A 63 15.48 -6.02 -22.92
CA SER A 63 15.90 -6.01 -21.51
C SER A 63 14.91 -5.27 -20.60
N ARG A 64 14.30 -4.16 -21.09
CA ARG A 64 13.29 -3.41 -20.32
C ARG A 64 11.93 -4.12 -20.27
N LYS A 65 11.50 -4.75 -21.37
CA LYS A 65 10.23 -5.48 -21.43
C LYS A 65 10.30 -6.83 -20.70
N GLY A 66 11.49 -7.43 -20.64
CA GLY A 66 11.73 -8.75 -20.05
C GLY A 66 11.14 -9.90 -20.87
N CYS A 67 11.22 -11.11 -20.31
CA CYS A 67 10.67 -12.31 -20.95
C CYS A 67 9.14 -12.37 -20.77
N ALA A 68 8.40 -12.44 -21.88
CA ALA A 68 6.94 -12.54 -21.89
C ALA A 68 6.44 -13.79 -21.14
N VAL A 69 7.13 -14.92 -21.27
CA VAL A 69 6.75 -16.18 -20.63
C VAL A 69 6.82 -16.08 -19.11
N VAL A 70 7.86 -15.42 -18.58
CA VAL A 70 8.02 -15.23 -17.13
C VAL A 70 6.91 -14.35 -16.57
N ARG A 71 6.53 -13.29 -17.29
CA ARG A 71 5.40 -12.42 -16.92
C ARG A 71 4.08 -13.20 -16.90
N LEU A 72 3.80 -13.96 -17.96
CA LEU A 72 2.61 -14.82 -18.03
C LEU A 72 2.59 -15.87 -16.91
N HIS A 73 3.74 -16.45 -16.58
CA HIS A 73 3.84 -17.42 -15.50
C HIS A 73 3.55 -16.78 -14.13
N ARG A 74 4.08 -15.58 -13.88
CA ARG A 74 3.81 -14.83 -12.64
C ARG A 74 2.34 -14.45 -12.53
N GLU A 75 1.75 -13.91 -13.60
CA GLU A 75 0.32 -13.57 -13.65
C GLU A 75 -0.56 -14.80 -13.42
N ASN A 76 -0.22 -15.93 -14.03
CA ASN A 76 -0.96 -17.18 -13.82
C ASN A 76 -0.77 -17.73 -12.39
N LYS A 77 0.41 -17.58 -11.78
CA LYS A 77 0.66 -17.93 -10.38
C LYS A 77 -0.18 -17.05 -9.45
N GLU A 78 -0.19 -15.75 -9.66
CA GLU A 78 -1.02 -14.79 -8.90
C GLU A 78 -2.52 -15.09 -9.08
N LYS A 79 -2.99 -15.36 -10.31
CA LYS A 79 -4.38 -15.75 -10.58
C LYS A 79 -4.77 -17.06 -9.92
N LYS A 80 -3.87 -18.05 -9.88
CA LYS A 80 -4.11 -19.34 -9.21
C LYS A 80 -4.12 -19.21 -7.69
N LYS A 81 -3.29 -18.32 -7.11
CA LYS A 81 -3.32 -17.98 -5.68
C LYS A 81 -4.59 -17.20 -5.29
N ALA A 82 -5.00 -16.25 -6.13
CA ALA A 82 -6.17 -15.40 -5.87
C ALA A 82 -7.51 -16.12 -6.09
N GLN A 83 -7.53 -17.12 -6.97
CA GLN A 83 -8.63 -18.08 -7.01
C GLN A 83 -8.60 -18.85 -5.69
N LYS A 84 -9.54 -18.53 -4.80
CA LYS A 84 -9.88 -19.42 -3.70
C LYS A 84 -10.05 -20.81 -4.30
N LYS A 85 -9.33 -21.80 -3.77
CA LYS A 85 -9.48 -23.19 -4.17
C LYS A 85 -10.85 -23.70 -3.72
N GLU A 86 -11.92 -23.20 -4.34
CA GLU A 86 -13.31 -23.55 -4.04
C GLU A 86 -13.62 -25.02 -4.37
N TRP A 87 -12.67 -25.73 -4.98
CA TRP A 87 -12.71 -27.16 -5.25
C TRP A 87 -12.30 -27.99 -4.03
N GLU A 88 -11.59 -27.41 -3.06
CA GLU A 88 -11.40 -28.01 -1.75
C GLU A 88 -12.70 -27.80 -0.96
N LEU A 89 -13.59 -28.79 -0.99
CA LEU A 89 -14.82 -28.76 -0.19
C LEU A 89 -14.48 -28.76 1.32
N ALA A 90 -13.36 -29.34 1.69
CA ALA A 90 -12.84 -29.35 3.06
C ALA A 90 -12.71 -27.92 3.60
N GLY A 91 -13.32 -27.64 4.75
CA GLY A 91 -13.25 -26.34 5.42
C GLY A 91 -14.32 -25.31 5.02
N THR A 92 -15.04 -25.51 3.91
CA THR A 92 -16.15 -24.63 3.52
C THR A 92 -17.46 -24.96 4.27
N ASN A 93 -18.37 -24.00 4.38
CA ASN A 93 -19.70 -24.24 4.99
C ASN A 93 -20.47 -25.37 4.27
N ILE A 94 -20.30 -25.51 2.95
CA ILE A 94 -20.92 -26.60 2.18
C ILE A 94 -20.25 -27.94 2.48
N GLY A 95 -18.93 -27.98 2.65
CA GLY A 95 -18.19 -29.20 3.03
C GLY A 95 -18.46 -29.67 4.45
N ASN A 96 -18.64 -28.74 5.41
CA ASN A 96 -19.07 -29.05 6.77
C ASN A 96 -20.47 -29.69 6.79
N ILE A 97 -21.37 -29.22 5.92
CA ILE A 97 -22.71 -29.82 5.75
C ILE A 97 -22.63 -31.18 5.03
N MET A 98 -21.66 -31.36 4.13
CA MET A 98 -21.43 -32.61 3.38
C MET A 98 -20.53 -33.63 4.11
N GLY A 99 -20.05 -33.34 5.33
CA GLY A 99 -19.28 -34.27 6.15
C GLY A 99 -17.85 -34.53 5.68
N VAL A 100 -17.28 -33.65 4.85
CA VAL A 100 -15.88 -33.76 4.42
C VAL A 100 -14.98 -33.32 5.57
N LYS A 101 -14.15 -34.23 6.09
CA LYS A 101 -13.16 -33.90 7.12
C LYS A 101 -12.18 -32.86 6.59
N LYS A 102 -11.85 -31.87 7.42
CA LYS A 102 -10.74 -30.96 7.15
C LYS A 102 -9.45 -31.79 7.16
N ASN A 103 -8.66 -31.70 6.09
CA ASN A 103 -7.29 -32.22 6.13
C ASN A 103 -6.46 -31.19 6.91
N GLU A 104 -6.30 -31.42 8.20
CA GLU A 104 -5.52 -30.58 9.11
C GLU A 104 -4.01 -30.60 8.77
N GLU A 105 -3.56 -31.48 7.87
CA GLU A 105 -2.15 -31.64 7.50
C GLU A 105 -1.66 -30.68 6.40
N GLU A 106 -2.55 -29.97 5.68
CA GLU A 106 -2.15 -28.98 4.66
C GLU A 106 -2.32 -27.52 5.09
N GLU A 107 -2.87 -27.25 6.27
CA GLU A 107 -3.09 -25.87 6.75
C GLU A 107 -1.81 -25.21 7.28
N ASP A 108 -0.70 -25.95 7.48
CA ASP A 108 0.46 -25.42 8.24
C ASP A 108 1.77 -25.26 7.44
N LYS A 109 1.78 -25.49 6.12
CA LYS A 109 3.00 -25.33 5.27
C LYS A 109 2.76 -24.79 3.87
N GLY A 110 1.80 -23.89 3.69
CA GLY A 110 1.52 -23.36 2.35
C GLY A 110 0.85 -22.00 2.24
N ASP A 111 0.53 -21.32 3.35
CA ASP A 111 -0.14 -20.02 3.29
C ASP A 111 0.86 -18.91 3.63
N GLU A 112 1.52 -18.40 2.58
CA GLU A 112 1.92 -16.98 2.58
C GLU A 112 0.67 -16.21 3.00
N GLY A 113 0.77 -15.52 4.15
CA GLY A 113 -0.34 -14.88 4.86
C GLY A 113 -1.40 -14.32 3.92
N SER A 114 -2.66 -14.56 4.30
CA SER A 114 -3.87 -14.15 3.61
C SER A 114 -3.61 -12.85 2.83
N TYR A 115 -3.55 -12.93 1.51
CA TYR A 115 -3.30 -11.77 0.63
C TYR A 115 -4.26 -10.59 0.93
N LYS A 116 -5.39 -10.89 1.55
CA LYS A 116 -6.36 -9.93 2.08
C LYS A 116 -5.90 -9.14 3.29
N ASP A 117 -5.07 -9.71 4.16
CA ASP A 117 -4.58 -9.10 5.40
C ASP A 117 -3.35 -8.21 5.14
N ASP A 118 -2.52 -8.55 4.16
CA ASP A 118 -1.35 -7.74 3.73
C ASP A 118 -1.72 -6.49 2.90
N HIS A 119 -2.98 -6.35 2.50
CA HIS A 119 -3.43 -5.16 1.80
C HIS A 119 -3.65 -4.00 2.75
N LYS A 120 -3.14 -2.81 2.40
CA LYS A 120 -3.33 -1.55 3.15
C LYS A 120 -4.80 -1.15 3.39
N PHE A 121 -5.75 -1.81 2.71
CA PHE A 121 -7.19 -1.63 2.92
C PHE A 121 -7.80 -2.57 3.97
N ALA A 122 -7.04 -3.57 4.43
CA ALA A 122 -7.46 -4.49 5.48
C ALA A 122 -7.71 -3.74 6.79
N GLU A 123 -6.79 -2.87 7.18
CA GLU A 123 -6.90 -2.03 8.37
C GLU A 123 -8.15 -1.13 8.32
N VAL A 124 -8.42 -0.51 7.17
CA VAL A 124 -9.60 0.36 6.97
C VAL A 124 -10.92 -0.42 6.95
N MET A 125 -10.91 -1.68 6.50
CA MET A 125 -12.10 -2.54 6.50
C MET A 125 -12.34 -3.25 7.85
N GLN A 126 -11.33 -3.29 8.73
CA GLN A 126 -11.44 -3.82 10.09
C GLN A 126 -12.05 -2.81 11.07
N GLU A 127 -11.99 -1.50 10.75
CA GLU A 127 -12.80 -0.51 11.43
C GLU A 127 -14.27 -0.86 11.23
N LYS A 128 -14.85 -1.42 12.29
CA LYS A 128 -16.26 -1.79 12.34
C LYS A 128 -17.06 -0.57 11.90
N ASN A 129 -17.89 -0.74 10.88
CA ASN A 129 -18.93 0.22 10.48
C ASN A 129 -19.88 0.41 11.68
N VAL A 130 -19.47 1.21 12.66
CA VAL A 130 -20.31 1.63 13.77
C VAL A 130 -21.37 2.51 13.13
N ALA A 131 -22.61 2.04 13.14
CA ALA A 131 -23.68 2.71 12.45
C ALA A 131 -23.93 4.08 13.12
N VAL A 132 -23.49 5.15 12.45
CA VAL A 132 -23.46 6.52 13.01
C VAL A 132 -24.86 7.16 13.05
N SER A 133 -25.84 6.61 12.32
CA SER A 133 -27.17 7.23 12.23
C SER A 133 -28.06 6.85 13.41
N GLU A 134 -28.83 7.82 13.92
CA GLU A 134 -29.89 7.59 14.91
C GLU A 134 -30.89 6.51 14.47
N PHE A 135 -31.10 6.39 13.17
CA PHE A 135 -31.95 5.36 12.59
C PHE A 135 -31.38 3.96 12.79
N ALA A 136 -30.07 3.80 12.64
CA ALA A 136 -29.42 2.50 12.78
C ALA A 136 -29.22 2.08 14.24
N THR A 137 -29.16 3.04 15.16
CA THR A 137 -29.09 2.78 16.60
C THR A 137 -30.45 2.46 17.21
N LYS A 138 -31.53 3.08 16.70
CA LYS A 138 -32.91 2.86 17.20
C LYS A 138 -33.57 1.59 16.66
N HIS A 139 -33.14 1.08 15.50
CA HIS A 139 -33.79 -0.07 14.84
C HIS A 139 -32.86 -1.28 14.71
N THR A 140 -33.43 -2.48 14.91
CA THR A 140 -32.71 -3.73 14.63
C THR A 140 -32.43 -3.90 13.13
N LEU A 141 -31.40 -4.64 12.75
CA LEU A 141 -31.01 -4.86 11.35
C LEU A 141 -32.18 -5.38 10.48
N ARG A 142 -33.08 -6.18 11.06
CA ARG A 142 -34.28 -6.67 10.36
C ARG A 142 -35.26 -5.54 10.06
N GLN A 143 -35.50 -4.65 11.03
CA GLN A 143 -36.38 -3.49 10.85
C GLN A 143 -35.78 -2.51 9.85
N GLN A 144 -34.48 -2.22 9.93
CA GLN A 144 -33.78 -1.37 8.97
C GLN A 144 -34.03 -1.85 7.53
N ARG A 145 -33.89 -3.16 7.26
CA ARG A 145 -34.17 -3.76 5.95
C ARG A 145 -35.62 -3.65 5.50
N GLN A 146 -36.58 -3.59 6.42
CA GLN A 146 -38.01 -3.47 6.13
C GLN A 146 -38.42 -2.03 5.83
N LEU A 147 -37.70 -1.05 6.36
CA LEU A 147 -37.91 0.39 6.13
C LEU A 147 -37.39 0.87 4.77
N LEU A 148 -36.60 0.07 4.04
CA LEU A 148 -36.18 0.42 2.69
C LEU A 148 -37.37 0.40 1.71
N PRO A 149 -37.49 1.37 0.79
CA PRO A 149 -38.58 1.45 -0.20
C PRO A 149 -38.76 0.18 -1.05
N ILE A 150 -37.66 -0.55 -1.32
CA ILE A 150 -37.70 -1.81 -2.07
C ILE A 150 -38.52 -2.92 -1.36
N TYR A 151 -38.63 -2.86 -0.03
CA TYR A 151 -39.37 -3.84 0.74
C TYR A 151 -40.88 -3.81 0.39
N ALA A 152 -41.43 -2.64 0.04
CA ALA A 152 -42.82 -2.50 -0.39
C ALA A 152 -43.13 -3.31 -1.66
N VAL A 153 -42.17 -3.42 -2.58
CA VAL A 153 -42.34 -4.12 -3.88
C VAL A 153 -41.87 -5.58 -3.81
N ARG A 154 -41.22 -6.01 -2.72
CA ARG A 154 -40.65 -7.36 -2.55
C ARG A 154 -41.63 -8.47 -2.91
N ASN A 155 -42.87 -8.39 -2.44
CA ASN A 155 -43.87 -9.43 -2.69
C ASN A 155 -44.26 -9.54 -4.17
N GLN A 156 -44.30 -8.41 -4.88
CA GLN A 156 -44.54 -8.42 -6.32
C GLN A 156 -43.34 -8.99 -7.09
N PHE A 157 -42.11 -8.64 -6.70
CA PHE A 157 -40.90 -9.20 -7.29
C PHE A 157 -40.76 -10.70 -7.07
N VAL A 158 -41.03 -11.20 -5.85
CA VAL A 158 -41.01 -12.64 -5.55
C VAL A 158 -42.09 -13.39 -6.33
N LYS A 159 -43.28 -12.81 -6.47
CA LYS A 159 -44.35 -13.39 -7.32
C LYS A 159 -43.94 -13.44 -8.78
N LYS A 160 -43.42 -12.35 -9.36
CA LYS A 160 -42.92 -12.32 -10.75
C LYS A 160 -41.78 -13.29 -10.97
N ARG A 161 -40.83 -13.41 -10.02
CA ARG A 161 -39.73 -14.37 -10.10
C ARG A 161 -40.22 -15.81 -10.05
N LYS A 162 -41.16 -16.14 -9.16
CA LYS A 162 -41.78 -17.48 -9.11
C LYS A 162 -42.55 -17.77 -10.40
N PHE A 163 -43.30 -16.81 -10.92
CA PHE A 163 -44.02 -16.93 -12.17
C PHE A 163 -43.07 -17.18 -13.35
N TRP A 164 -41.99 -16.40 -13.46
CA TRP A 164 -41.00 -16.56 -14.52
C TRP A 164 -40.21 -17.87 -14.38
N ALA A 165 -39.87 -18.29 -13.16
CA ALA A 165 -39.22 -19.58 -12.91
C ALA A 165 -40.13 -20.77 -13.28
N LEU A 166 -41.44 -20.68 -13.00
CA LEU A 166 -42.40 -21.73 -13.34
C LEU A 166 -42.67 -21.80 -14.85
N ASN A 167 -42.71 -20.64 -15.52
CA ASN A 167 -42.88 -20.52 -16.97
C ASN A 167 -41.56 -20.51 -17.76
N SER A 168 -40.43 -20.81 -17.11
CA SER A 168 -39.15 -20.93 -17.81
C SER A 168 -39.11 -22.26 -18.57
N PRO A 169 -38.61 -22.29 -19.82
CA PRO A 169 -38.65 -23.47 -20.69
C PRO A 169 -37.94 -24.71 -20.09
N LYS A 170 -37.01 -24.52 -19.15
CA LYS A 170 -36.33 -25.61 -18.42
C LYS A 170 -37.24 -26.35 -17.42
N ALA A 171 -38.25 -25.69 -16.84
CA ALA A 171 -39.18 -26.32 -15.89
C ALA A 171 -40.25 -27.17 -16.62
N CYS A 172 -40.75 -26.68 -17.76
CA CYS A 172 -41.71 -27.44 -18.60
C CYS A 172 -41.09 -28.70 -19.24
N ALA A 173 -39.79 -28.70 -19.54
CA ALA A 173 -39.10 -29.86 -20.10
C ALA A 173 -39.04 -31.07 -19.14
N GLY A 174 -39.11 -30.84 -17.83
CA GLY A 174 -39.12 -31.90 -16.82
C GLY A 174 -40.47 -32.61 -16.65
N GLN A 175 -41.59 -31.95 -17.00
CA GLN A 175 -42.93 -32.55 -16.90
C GLN A 175 -43.31 -33.35 -18.14
N LYS A 176 -42.91 -32.92 -19.35
CA LYS A 176 -43.20 -33.67 -20.60
C LYS A 176 -42.54 -35.06 -20.67
N LYS A 177 -41.51 -35.34 -19.86
CA LYS A 177 -40.88 -36.68 -19.77
C LYS A 177 -41.57 -37.63 -18.80
N LYS A 178 -42.51 -37.16 -17.96
CA LYS A 178 -43.21 -38.00 -16.97
C LYS A 178 -44.59 -38.51 -17.43
N THR A 179 -45.14 -37.97 -18.51
CA THR A 179 -46.44 -38.40 -19.08
C THR A 179 -46.29 -39.26 -20.34
N ALA A 180 -45.06 -39.64 -20.69
CA ALA A 180 -44.74 -40.59 -21.75
C ALA A 180 -44.07 -41.82 -21.13
N LYS A 181 -44.84 -42.58 -20.35
CA LYS A 181 -44.57 -43.98 -20.05
C LYS A 181 -45.88 -44.68 -19.74
#